data_AF-A0A7S0HAH9-F1
#
_entry.id   AF-A0A7S0HAH9-F1
#
_cell.length_a   1.000
_cell.length_b   1.000
_cell.length_c   1.000
_cell.angle_alpha   90.00
_cell.angle_beta   90.00
_cell.angle_gamma   90.00
#
_symmetry.space_group_name_H-M   'P 1'
#
loop_
_entity.id
_entity.type
_entity.pdbx_description
1 polymer ?
#
loop_
_entity_poly.entity_id
_entity_poly.type
_entity_poly.pdbx_seq_one_letter_code
_entity_poly.pdbx_strand_id
1 'polypeptide(L)'
;WWRSQLIGFLLRRNERVELILRRIKNQIGYRHPIIGVQVRRGDSCSHASSSTIRPGCQPVTAFLKHVQSMHDRYGVRTVFLATDDIETVHEFKRIADEKQWQIVHLPLDRTMFDSSLFIEYRLILGYVDSKAVSDSTVTDLLLLAEADYFVGGFGSHFSRVSFELSVALKGRVPPYASVDYPWCWHFLEK
;
A
#
# COMPACT_ATOMS: atom_id res chain seq x y z
N TRP A 1 -3.28 13.57 12.42
CA TRP A 1 -2.06 14.10 13.06
C TRP A 1 -1.83 13.54 14.47
N TRP A 2 -2.81 13.56 15.39
CA TRP A 2 -2.60 13.01 16.75
C TRP A 2 -2.20 11.53 16.74
N ARG A 3 -3.03 10.66 16.15
CA ARG A 3 -2.77 9.21 16.07
C ARG A 3 -1.48 8.86 15.31
N SER A 4 -1.11 9.66 14.31
CA SER A 4 0.14 9.45 13.58
C SER A 4 1.38 9.62 14.48
N GLN A 5 1.32 10.41 15.55
CA GLN A 5 2.45 10.50 16.51
C GLN A 5 2.71 9.17 17.21
N LEU A 6 1.65 8.45 17.61
CA LEU A 6 1.77 7.12 18.21
C LEU A 6 2.34 6.12 17.20
N ILE A 7 1.83 6.11 15.97
CA ILE A 7 2.32 5.24 14.91
C ILE A 7 3.80 5.53 14.59
N GLY A 8 4.18 6.81 14.48
CA GLY A 8 5.57 7.21 14.23
C GLY A 8 6.53 6.86 15.37
N PHE A 9 6.04 6.85 16.61
CA PHE A 9 6.83 6.39 17.76
C PHE A 9 7.02 4.86 17.73
N LEU A 10 5.94 4.10 17.52
CA LEU A 10 5.96 2.64 17.51
C LEU A 10 6.77 2.06 16.34
N LEU A 11 6.70 2.69 15.17
CA LEU A 11 7.37 2.24 13.95
C LEU A 11 8.68 2.97 13.70
N ARG A 12 9.34 3.44 14.76
CA ARG A 12 10.65 4.07 14.65
C ARG A 12 11.66 3.07 14.09
N ARG A 13 12.27 3.45 12.98
CA ARG A 13 13.25 2.63 12.27
C ARG A 13 14.58 2.64 13.00
N ASN A 14 15.23 1.48 13.07
CA ASN A 14 16.62 1.37 13.51
C ASN A 14 17.58 1.41 12.30
N GLU A 15 18.87 1.54 12.56
CA GLU A 15 19.89 1.66 11.51
C GLU A 15 19.88 0.46 10.54
N ARG A 16 19.63 -0.75 11.04
CA ARG A 16 19.56 -1.96 10.22
C ARG A 16 18.41 -1.88 9.21
N VAL A 17 17.22 -1.47 9.65
CA VAL A 17 16.05 -1.30 8.78
C VAL A 17 16.31 -0.21 7.74
N GLU A 18 16.94 0.91 8.12
CA GLU A 18 17.31 1.96 7.18
C GLU A 18 18.27 1.49 6.08
N LEU A 19 19.28 0.69 6.44
CA LEU A 19 20.21 0.11 5.46
C LEU A 19 19.51 -0.86 4.50
N ILE A 20 18.61 -1.69 5.01
CA ILE A 20 17.80 -2.61 4.20
C ILE A 20 16.92 -1.83 3.24
N LEU A 21 16.19 -0.82 3.72
CA LEU A 21 15.33 0.02 2.89
C LEU A 21 16.15 0.74 1.81
N ARG A 22 17.32 1.28 2.12
CA ARG A 22 18.21 1.92 1.13
C ARG A 22 18.61 0.94 0.02
N ARG A 23 18.99 -0.29 0.38
CA ARG A 23 19.32 -1.33 -0.61
C ARG A 23 18.12 -1.66 -1.49
N ILE A 24 16.94 -1.86 -0.90
CA ILE A 24 15.71 -2.18 -1.62
C ILE A 24 15.32 -1.04 -2.57
N LYS A 25 15.33 0.21 -2.10
CA LYS A 25 15.04 1.38 -2.92
C LYS A 25 15.95 1.47 -4.14
N ASN A 26 17.26 1.24 -3.97
CA ASN A 26 18.21 1.24 -5.07
C ASN A 26 17.93 0.11 -6.07
N GLN A 27 17.58 -1.08 -5.58
CA GLN A 27 17.27 -2.24 -6.42
C GLN A 27 16.01 -2.04 -7.25
N ILE A 28 14.94 -1.51 -6.66
CA ILE A 28 13.66 -1.34 -7.36
C ILE A 28 13.56 -0.01 -8.11
N GLY A 29 14.55 0.88 -7.98
CA GLY A 29 14.52 2.21 -8.60
C GLY A 29 13.53 3.18 -7.94
N TYR A 30 13.29 3.04 -6.63
CA TYR A 30 12.43 3.93 -5.86
C TYR A 30 13.06 5.33 -5.78
N ARG A 31 12.46 6.31 -6.48
CA ARG A 31 12.98 7.69 -6.59
C ARG A 31 11.87 8.71 -6.40
N HIS A 32 12.15 9.75 -5.62
CA HIS A 32 11.25 10.88 -5.42
C HIS A 32 11.31 11.86 -6.62
N PRO A 33 10.21 12.57 -6.94
CA PRO A 33 8.88 12.44 -6.34
C PRO A 33 8.19 11.13 -6.76
N ILE A 34 7.47 10.48 -5.85
CA ILE A 34 6.81 9.18 -6.08
C ILE A 34 5.41 9.11 -5.46
N ILE A 35 4.48 8.49 -6.19
CA ILE A 35 3.14 8.16 -5.68
C ILE A 35 3.18 6.76 -5.06
N GLY A 36 2.85 6.65 -3.78
CA GLY A 36 2.62 5.36 -3.14
C GLY A 36 1.19 4.90 -3.39
N VAL A 37 1.02 3.73 -4.01
CA VAL A 37 -0.28 3.13 -4.30
C VAL A 37 -0.42 1.83 -3.51
N GLN A 38 -1.47 1.74 -2.70
CA GLN A 38 -1.84 0.52 -1.99
C GLN A 38 -3.12 -0.06 -2.61
N VAL A 39 -3.04 -1.29 -3.11
CA VAL A 39 -4.20 -2.05 -3.55
C VAL A 39 -4.31 -3.29 -2.66
N ARG A 40 -5.43 -3.44 -1.96
CA ARG A 40 -5.71 -4.65 -1.17
C ARG A 40 -6.66 -5.56 -1.93
N ARG A 41 -6.25 -6.80 -2.16
CA ARG A 41 -7.03 -7.87 -2.77
C ARG A 41 -7.12 -9.04 -1.78
N GLY A 42 -6.60 -10.20 -2.17
CA GLY A 42 -6.57 -11.42 -1.37
C GLY A 42 -7.91 -11.78 -0.76
N ASP A 43 -7.84 -12.30 0.46
CA ASP A 43 -8.96 -12.62 1.34
C ASP A 43 -9.96 -11.46 1.49
N SER A 44 -9.48 -10.22 1.47
CA SER A 44 -10.33 -9.04 1.67
C SER A 44 -11.42 -8.90 0.62
N CYS A 45 -11.18 -9.30 -0.64
CA CYS A 45 -12.20 -9.24 -1.67
C CYS A 45 -13.26 -10.32 -1.48
N SER A 46 -12.85 -11.55 -1.10
CA SER A 46 -13.77 -12.65 -0.82
C SER A 46 -14.71 -12.28 0.32
N HIS A 47 -14.18 -11.72 1.41
CA HIS A 47 -14.96 -11.37 2.60
C HIS A 47 -15.76 -10.08 2.46
N ALA A 48 -15.37 -9.16 1.55
CA ALA A 48 -16.16 -7.97 1.26
C ALA A 48 -17.54 -8.32 0.67
N SER A 49 -17.64 -9.39 -0.13
CA SER A 49 -18.93 -9.84 -0.70
C SER A 49 -19.96 -10.22 0.36
N SER A 50 -19.50 -10.64 1.54
CA SER A 50 -20.32 -11.10 2.66
C SER A 50 -20.46 -10.04 3.77
N SER A 51 -19.92 -8.83 3.57
CA SER A 51 -19.91 -7.76 4.57
C SER A 51 -20.86 -6.63 4.18
N THR A 52 -21.65 -6.15 5.13
CA THR A 52 -22.50 -4.95 4.97
C THR A 52 -21.74 -3.64 5.21
N ILE A 53 -20.57 -3.74 5.85
CA ILE A 53 -19.76 -2.60 6.34
C ILE A 53 -18.50 -2.39 5.49
N ARG A 54 -17.89 -3.46 4.97
CA ARG A 54 -16.67 -3.33 4.15
C ARG A 54 -17.03 -2.95 2.71
N PRO A 55 -16.23 -2.10 2.05
CA PRO A 55 -16.49 -1.73 0.67
C PRO A 55 -16.09 -2.92 -0.21
N GLY A 56 -16.80 -3.11 -1.32
CA GLY A 56 -16.36 -4.03 -2.36
C GLY A 56 -14.98 -3.64 -2.88
N CYS A 57 -14.21 -4.63 -3.36
CA CYS A 57 -12.92 -4.37 -3.95
C CYS A 57 -13.05 -3.47 -5.18
N GLN A 58 -12.36 -2.34 -5.15
CA GLN A 58 -12.40 -1.36 -6.23
C GLN A 58 -11.60 -1.87 -7.44
N PRO A 59 -12.02 -1.55 -8.67
CA PRO A 59 -11.26 -1.90 -9.87
C PRO A 59 -9.95 -1.11 -9.91
N VAL A 60 -8.91 -1.67 -10.55
CA VAL A 60 -7.60 -1.00 -10.71
C VAL A 60 -7.76 0.38 -11.38
N THR A 61 -8.71 0.50 -12.31
CA THR A 61 -9.05 1.77 -12.97
C THR A 61 -9.44 2.89 -12.00
N ALA A 62 -10.03 2.58 -10.84
CA ALA A 62 -10.35 3.58 -9.82
C ALA A 62 -9.08 4.19 -9.20
N PHE A 63 -8.08 3.36 -8.91
CA PHE A 63 -6.78 3.82 -8.41
C PHE A 63 -6.04 4.63 -9.47
N LEU A 64 -6.03 4.14 -10.72
CA LEU A 64 -5.35 4.81 -11.84
C LEU A 64 -5.92 6.19 -12.15
N LYS A 65 -7.23 6.41 -11.97
CA LYS A 65 -7.84 7.75 -12.08
C LYS A 65 -7.20 8.74 -11.10
N HIS A 66 -6.95 8.31 -9.85
CA HIS A 66 -6.29 9.16 -8.87
C HIS A 66 -4.80 9.33 -9.15
N VAL A 67 -4.11 8.28 -9.62
CA VAL A 67 -2.72 8.37 -10.08
C VAL A 67 -2.58 9.39 -11.21
N GLN A 68 -3.46 9.33 -12.22
CA GLN A 68 -3.52 10.32 -13.29
C GLN A 68 -3.75 11.72 -12.74
N SER A 69 -4.71 11.90 -11.81
CA SER A 69 -4.96 13.21 -11.20
C SER A 69 -3.74 13.77 -10.46
N MET A 70 -2.96 12.92 -9.78
CA MET A 70 -1.70 13.31 -9.13
C MET A 70 -0.63 13.66 -10.15
N HIS A 71 -0.54 12.91 -11.25
CA HIS A 71 0.36 13.19 -12.37
C HIS A 71 0.06 14.56 -12.99
N ASP A 72 -1.21 14.82 -13.32
CA ASP A 72 -1.65 16.05 -13.98
C ASP A 72 -1.46 17.29 -13.08
N ARG A 73 -1.67 17.12 -11.77
CA ARG A 73 -1.59 18.23 -10.81
C ARG A 73 -0.16 18.51 -10.34
N TYR A 74 0.68 17.49 -10.19
CA TYR A 74 1.99 17.61 -9.54
C TYR A 74 3.18 17.18 -10.40
N GLY A 75 2.95 16.71 -11.63
CA GLY A 75 4.01 16.32 -12.57
C GLY A 75 4.79 15.05 -12.20
N VAL A 76 4.28 14.25 -11.25
CA VAL A 76 4.95 13.03 -10.76
C VAL A 76 4.71 11.85 -11.70
N ARG A 77 5.78 11.15 -12.13
CA ARG A 77 5.70 10.04 -13.10
C ARG A 77 5.99 8.66 -12.50
N THR A 78 6.53 8.61 -11.30
CA THR A 78 6.94 7.36 -10.65
C THR A 78 5.89 6.93 -9.65
N VAL A 79 5.58 5.64 -9.63
CA VAL A 79 4.59 5.03 -8.76
C VAL A 79 5.23 3.83 -8.07
N PHE A 80 5.15 3.79 -6.73
CA PHE A 80 5.42 2.60 -5.95
C PHE A 80 4.11 1.85 -5.70
N LEU A 81 3.99 0.63 -6.21
CA LEU A 81 2.80 -0.22 -6.06
C LEU A 81 3.04 -1.28 -4.98
N ALA A 82 2.22 -1.23 -3.93
CA ALA A 82 2.10 -2.26 -2.91
C ALA A 82 0.75 -2.98 -3.07
N THR A 83 0.81 -4.28 -3.36
CA THR A 83 -0.35 -5.14 -3.58
C THR A 83 -0.05 -6.57 -3.13
N ASP A 84 -1.05 -7.26 -2.64
CA ASP A 84 -1.04 -8.69 -2.32
C ASP A 84 -1.33 -9.57 -3.56
N ASP A 85 -1.79 -8.98 -4.66
CA ASP A 85 -2.19 -9.68 -5.89
C ASP A 85 -1.25 -9.38 -7.08
N ILE A 86 -0.80 -10.45 -7.76
CA ILE A 86 0.11 -10.38 -8.91
C ILE A 86 -0.59 -9.88 -10.18
N GLU A 87 -1.87 -10.21 -10.36
CA GLU A 87 -2.64 -9.76 -11.53
C GLU A 87 -2.81 -8.23 -11.51
N THR A 88 -3.01 -7.65 -10.32
CA THR A 88 -2.98 -6.20 -10.11
C THR A 88 -1.65 -5.59 -10.56
N VAL A 89 -0.50 -6.25 -10.35
CA VAL A 89 0.80 -5.75 -10.84
C VAL A 89 0.84 -5.74 -12.37
N HIS A 90 0.37 -6.82 -13.01
CA HIS A 90 0.32 -6.92 -14.47
C HIS A 90 -0.61 -5.87 -15.09
N GLU A 91 -1.80 -5.68 -14.53
CA GLU A 91 -2.77 -4.68 -15.00
C GLU A 91 -2.22 -3.25 -14.84
N PHE A 92 -1.60 -2.92 -13.70
CA PHE A 92 -0.97 -1.62 -13.48
C PHE A 92 0.15 -1.35 -14.49
N LYS A 93 1.04 -2.32 -14.73
CA LYS A 93 2.14 -2.16 -15.69
C LYS A 93 1.64 -1.91 -17.10
N ARG A 94 0.67 -2.70 -17.56
CA ARG A 94 0.08 -2.54 -18.91
C ARG A 94 -0.41 -1.12 -19.15
N ILE A 95 -1.19 -0.56 -18.23
CA ILE A 95 -1.75 0.79 -18.38
C ILE A 95 -0.68 1.86 -18.17
N ALA A 96 0.27 1.61 -17.27
CA ALA A 96 1.39 2.53 -17.04
C ALA A 96 2.30 2.67 -18.25
N ASP A 97 2.55 1.58 -18.99
CA ASP A 97 3.35 1.59 -20.22
C ASP A 97 2.69 2.46 -21.29
N GLU A 98 1.37 2.37 -21.46
CA GLU A 98 0.59 3.24 -22.35
C GLU A 98 0.69 4.73 -21.97
N LYS A 99 0.84 5.01 -20.67
CA LYS A 99 0.89 6.36 -20.09
C LYS A 99 2.31 6.89 -19.83
N GLN A 100 3.34 6.10 -20.15
CA GLN A 100 4.75 6.40 -19.86
C GLN A 100 5.03 6.68 -18.37
N TRP A 101 4.37 5.96 -17.47
CA TRP A 101 4.63 6.01 -16.03
C TRP A 101 5.63 4.94 -15.61
N GLN A 102 6.49 5.26 -14.64
CA GLN A 102 7.44 4.30 -14.09
C GLN A 102 6.80 3.61 -12.87
N ILE A 103 6.40 2.34 -13.01
CA ILE A 103 5.90 1.54 -11.89
C ILE A 103 7.05 0.74 -11.27
N VAL A 104 7.24 0.90 -9.96
CA VAL A 104 8.17 0.11 -9.16
C VAL A 104 7.39 -0.64 -8.08
N HIS A 105 7.77 -1.88 -7.81
CA HIS A 105 7.16 -2.72 -6.78
C HIS A 105 8.23 -3.63 -6.17
N LEU A 106 7.96 -4.20 -5.00
CA LEU A 106 8.88 -5.19 -4.42
C LEU A 106 8.92 -6.47 -5.30
N PRO A 107 10.12 -7.02 -5.59
CA PRO A 107 10.28 -8.27 -6.33
C PRO A 107 10.09 -9.46 -5.38
N LEU A 108 8.85 -9.65 -4.92
CA LEU A 108 8.46 -10.69 -3.99
C LEU A 108 7.49 -11.65 -4.66
N ASP A 109 7.55 -12.92 -4.28
CA ASP A 109 6.54 -13.89 -4.65
C ASP A 109 5.23 -13.53 -3.95
N ARG A 110 4.22 -13.11 -4.71
CA ARG A 110 2.91 -12.72 -4.19
C ARG A 110 1.95 -13.90 -4.09
N THR A 111 2.28 -15.08 -4.63
CA THR A 111 1.44 -16.29 -4.52
C THR A 111 1.23 -16.71 -3.06
N MET A 112 2.14 -16.32 -2.16
CA MET A 112 1.97 -16.48 -0.73
C MET A 112 0.70 -15.79 -0.17
N PHE A 113 0.11 -14.82 -0.88
CA PHE A 113 -1.13 -14.15 -0.49
C PHE A 113 -2.37 -14.64 -1.26
N ASP A 114 -2.19 -15.53 -2.24
CA ASP A 114 -3.27 -16.08 -3.05
C ASP A 114 -4.06 -17.15 -2.27
N SER A 115 -4.98 -16.68 -1.44
CA SER A 115 -5.88 -17.55 -0.67
C SER A 115 -7.09 -16.78 -0.17
N SER A 116 -8.23 -17.47 -0.07
CA SER A 116 -9.43 -16.97 0.61
C SER A 116 -9.38 -17.12 2.14
N LEU A 117 -8.46 -17.95 2.65
CA LEU A 117 -8.22 -18.11 4.08
C LEU A 117 -7.39 -16.93 4.61
N PHE A 118 -7.84 -16.33 5.72
CA PHE A 118 -7.12 -15.24 6.38
C PHE A 118 -5.65 -15.59 6.58
N ILE A 119 -4.76 -14.64 6.28
CA ILE A 119 -3.32 -14.84 6.34
C ILE A 119 -2.86 -15.24 7.76
N GLU A 120 -3.55 -14.74 8.79
CA GLU A 120 -3.31 -15.05 10.19
C GLU A 120 -3.48 -16.55 10.48
N TYR A 121 -4.51 -17.20 9.94
CA TYR A 121 -4.69 -18.65 10.09
C TYR A 121 -3.64 -19.44 9.33
N ARG A 122 -3.25 -18.98 8.13
CA ARG A 122 -2.22 -19.64 7.32
C ARG A 122 -0.86 -19.60 8.00
N LEU A 123 -0.56 -18.53 8.73
CA LEU A 123 0.64 -18.42 9.57
C LEU A 123 0.61 -19.39 10.74
N ILE A 124 -0.50 -19.46 11.48
CA ILE A 124 -0.66 -20.38 12.62
C ILE A 124 -0.54 -21.84 12.18
N LEU A 125 -1.09 -22.18 11.00
CA LEU A 125 -1.05 -23.52 10.43
C LEU A 125 0.27 -23.85 9.72
N GLY A 126 1.20 -22.90 9.61
CA GLY A 126 2.51 -23.11 8.97
C GLY A 126 2.46 -23.23 7.45
N TYR A 127 1.37 -22.79 6.80
CA TYR A 127 1.24 -22.81 5.34
C TYR A 127 2.05 -21.72 4.63
N VAL A 128 2.46 -20.69 5.36
CA VAL A 128 3.26 -19.57 4.83
C VAL A 128 4.33 -19.22 5.85
N ASP A 129 5.52 -18.85 5.35
CA ASP A 129 6.61 -18.38 6.20
C ASP A 129 6.28 -17.01 6.85
N SER A 130 6.23 -17.01 8.18
CA SER A 130 5.94 -15.81 8.97
C SER A 130 6.96 -14.69 8.76
N LYS A 131 8.23 -15.05 8.54
CA LYS A 131 9.29 -14.09 8.32
C LYS A 131 9.11 -13.40 6.96
N ALA A 132 8.88 -14.15 5.89
CA ALA A 132 8.62 -13.62 4.56
C ALA A 132 7.40 -12.68 4.56
N VAL A 133 6.28 -13.07 5.20
CA VAL A 133 5.07 -12.22 5.29
C VAL A 133 5.38 -10.92 6.01
N SER A 134 6.05 -11.01 7.15
CA SER A 134 6.36 -9.85 8.00
C SER A 134 7.32 -8.90 7.30
N ASP A 135 8.42 -9.40 6.74
CA ASP A 135 9.41 -8.59 6.03
C ASP A 135 8.78 -7.88 4.82
N SER A 136 7.98 -8.60 4.03
CA SER A 136 7.23 -8.04 2.89
C SER A 136 6.30 -6.91 3.32
N THR A 137 5.46 -7.20 4.31
CA THR A 137 4.41 -6.30 4.81
C THR A 137 5.02 -5.03 5.43
N VAL A 138 6.06 -5.18 6.26
CA VAL A 138 6.75 -4.04 6.89
C VAL A 138 7.48 -3.22 5.82
N THR A 139 8.11 -3.84 4.83
CA THR A 139 8.80 -3.12 3.76
C THR A 139 7.81 -2.31 2.91
N ASP A 140 6.70 -2.90 2.47
CA ASP A 140 5.65 -2.20 1.74
C ASP A 140 5.10 -1.01 2.56
N LEU A 141 4.84 -1.22 3.86
CA LEU A 141 4.34 -0.19 4.78
C LEU A 141 5.30 1.01 4.86
N LEU A 142 6.60 0.75 5.05
CA LEU A 142 7.61 1.79 5.21
C LEU A 142 7.83 2.56 3.90
N LEU A 143 7.85 1.87 2.76
CA LEU A 143 8.00 2.51 1.44
C LEU A 143 6.75 3.32 1.04
N LEU A 144 5.54 2.87 1.38
CA LEU A 144 4.32 3.67 1.22
C LEU A 144 4.36 4.92 2.09
N ALA A 145 4.83 4.81 3.33
CA ALA A 145 4.90 5.94 4.25
C ALA A 145 5.92 7.00 3.81
N GLU A 146 6.98 6.60 3.12
CA GLU A 146 7.98 7.53 2.58
C GLU A 146 7.53 8.24 1.30
N ALA A 147 6.59 7.68 0.54
CA ALA A 147 6.13 8.26 -0.74
C ALA A 147 5.56 9.67 -0.59
N ASP A 148 5.74 10.52 -1.58
CA ASP A 148 5.34 11.94 -1.53
C ASP A 148 3.82 12.14 -1.59
N TYR A 149 3.15 11.21 -2.27
CA TYR A 149 1.71 11.18 -2.48
C TYR A 149 1.17 9.79 -2.11
N PHE A 150 -0.10 9.70 -1.73
CA PHE A 150 -0.73 8.44 -1.37
C PHE A 150 -2.03 8.19 -2.13
N VAL A 151 -2.19 7.01 -2.71
CA VAL A 151 -3.45 6.53 -3.29
C VAL A 151 -3.76 5.15 -2.72
N GLY A 152 -4.96 4.94 -2.17
CA GLY A 152 -5.33 3.64 -1.62
C GLY A 152 -6.80 3.55 -1.28
N GLY A 153 -7.21 2.47 -0.63
CA GLY A 153 -8.53 2.36 0.00
C GLY A 153 -8.42 2.44 1.53
N PHE A 154 -9.12 3.38 2.17
CA PHE A 154 -9.22 3.43 3.63
C PHE A 154 -10.21 2.41 4.19
N GLY A 155 -10.83 1.54 3.40
CA GLY A 155 -11.35 0.26 3.88
C GLY A 155 -10.25 -0.66 4.42
N SER A 156 -8.99 -0.46 3.99
CA SER A 156 -7.83 -1.24 4.44
C SER A 156 -7.14 -0.63 5.66
N HIS A 157 -7.02 -1.38 6.75
CA HIS A 157 -6.18 -1.00 7.89
C HIS A 157 -4.73 -0.75 7.49
N PHE A 158 -4.20 -1.52 6.53
CA PHE A 158 -2.85 -1.37 6.03
C PHE A 158 -2.62 0.00 5.37
N SER A 159 -3.59 0.46 4.56
CA SER A 159 -3.59 1.81 3.98
C SER A 159 -3.65 2.90 5.04
N ARG A 160 -4.52 2.73 6.06
CA ARG A 160 -4.65 3.71 7.16
C ARG A 160 -3.34 3.86 7.92
N VAL A 161 -2.70 2.75 8.29
CA VAL A 161 -1.43 2.77 9.04
C VAL A 161 -0.30 3.35 8.19
N SER A 162 -0.21 2.97 6.90
CA SER A 162 0.78 3.52 5.97
C SER A 162 0.64 5.05 5.85
N PHE A 163 -0.59 5.53 5.68
CA PHE A 163 -0.89 6.96 5.60
C PHE A 163 -0.63 7.69 6.92
N GLU A 164 -1.04 7.11 8.06
CA GLU A 164 -0.74 7.68 9.39
C GLU A 164 0.76 7.80 9.62
N LEU A 165 1.53 6.76 9.28
CA LEU A 165 2.99 6.81 9.36
C LEU A 165 3.56 7.89 8.43
N SER A 166 3.03 8.02 7.21
CA SER A 166 3.41 9.08 6.26
C SER A 166 3.24 10.48 6.85
N VAL A 167 2.10 10.74 7.51
CA VAL A 167 1.83 12.01 8.21
C VAL A 167 2.83 12.24 9.34
N ALA A 168 3.17 11.20 10.10
CA ALA A 168 4.14 11.28 11.19
C ALA A 168 5.54 11.68 10.67
N LEU A 169 6.01 10.99 9.62
CA LEU A 169 7.33 11.20 9.04
C LEU A 169 7.47 12.57 8.39
N LYS A 170 6.42 13.06 7.74
CA LYS A 170 6.44 14.34 7.01
C LYS A 170 6.10 15.55 7.87
N GLY A 171 5.53 15.34 9.06
CA GLY A 171 5.02 16.42 9.91
C GLY A 171 3.80 17.17 9.35
N ARG A 172 3.27 16.74 8.20
CA ARG A 172 2.11 17.32 7.50
C ARG A 172 1.33 16.23 6.79
N VAL A 173 0.09 16.53 6.42
CA VAL A 173 -0.72 15.62 5.60
C VAL A 173 -0.20 15.66 4.15
N PRO A 174 0.31 14.55 3.59
CA PRO A 174 0.67 14.51 2.18
C PRO A 174 -0.59 14.55 1.31
N PRO A 175 -0.53 15.02 0.06
CA PRO A 175 -1.68 14.92 -0.83
C PRO A 175 -2.02 13.43 -1.03
N TYR A 176 -3.31 13.11 -0.86
CA TYR A 176 -3.79 11.74 -0.93
C TYR A 176 -5.13 11.65 -1.64
N ALA A 177 -5.45 10.44 -2.12
CA ALA A 177 -6.77 10.10 -2.62
C ALA A 177 -7.18 8.71 -2.11
N SER A 178 -8.46 8.57 -1.77
CA SER A 178 -9.05 7.30 -1.37
C SER A 178 -10.08 6.85 -2.39
N VAL A 179 -10.07 5.56 -2.77
CA VAL A 179 -11.02 4.98 -3.73
C VAL A 179 -12.33 4.53 -3.09
N ASP A 180 -12.43 4.47 -1.77
CA ASP A 180 -13.59 3.95 -1.05
C ASP A 180 -14.12 4.94 0.01
N TYR A 181 -13.52 4.99 1.19
CA TYR A 181 -13.94 5.80 2.32
C TYR A 181 -13.03 7.02 2.52
N PRO A 182 -13.53 8.10 3.14
CA PRO A 182 -12.65 9.09 3.74
C PRO A 182 -11.78 8.46 4.83
N TRP A 183 -10.68 9.12 5.18
CA TRP A 183 -9.85 8.66 6.29
C TRP A 183 -10.66 8.69 7.60
N CYS A 184 -10.64 7.58 8.34
CA CYS A 184 -11.26 7.45 9.65
C CYS A 184 -10.47 6.47 10.54
N TRP A 185 -10.56 6.66 11.85
CA TRP A 185 -9.83 5.83 12.83
C TRP A 185 -10.49 4.45 13.05
N HIS A 186 -11.80 4.34 12.76
CA HIS A 186 -12.61 3.13 12.85
C HIS A 186 -13.58 3.07 11.66
N PHE A 187 -14.10 1.88 11.32
CA PHE A 187 -15.17 1.80 10.32
C PHE A 187 -16.34 2.66 10.80
N LEU A 188 -16.84 3.53 9.94
CA LEU A 188 -18.07 4.25 10.25
C LEU A 188 -19.18 3.20 10.19
N GLU A 189 -19.90 3.00 11.30
CA GLU A 189 -21.19 2.33 11.25
C GLU A 189 -22.07 3.12 10.26
N LYS A 190 -22.77 2.39 9.39
CA LYS A 190 -23.73 2.99 8.45
C LYS A 190 -24.94 3.52 9.21
#